data_AF-A0A832A766-F1
#
_entry.id   AF-A0A832A766-F1
#
_cell.length_a   1.000
_cell.length_b   1.000
_cell.length_c   1.000
_cell.angle_alpha   90.00
_cell.angle_beta   90.00
_cell.angle_gamma   90.00
#
_symmetry.space_group_name_H-M   'P 1'
#
loop_
_entity.id
_entity.type
_entity.pdbx_description
1 polymer ?
#
loop_
_entity_poly.entity_id
_entity_poly.type
_entity_poly.pdbx_seq_one_letter_code
_entity_poly.pdbx_strand_id
1 'polypeptide(L)'
;MLERLRDLRQDIQEKVLGSVRAAVKAAAPSAEERAAVPQAGGRPFCDPESKKACLTVCAPLGDCACDAPALKEALEKALAQYGPAIPVGEAKTGCSGQCTLGPFVGFPQKGFFYLRVPPEAAQEVVRETLGRGRILFPYLSVNPDRSYRTDILYDRFSGLLAAIDDTVCMVEVARYFLAFEEGLSCGKCVPCRLGIKRMEECLDRIVAGQGTMDDLEQIGILCETMIYAPHCHFAMASTKPVLSAITYFKDEFVEHIEKKECRAGVCAALVEIQKKKAFRERMAEAAKKKKKK
;
A
#
# COMPACT_ATOMS: atom_id res chain seq x y z
N MET A 1 -18.54 11.56 -4.91
CA MET A 1 -17.59 10.42 -4.97
C MET A 1 -16.15 10.88 -5.16
N LEU A 2 -15.85 11.71 -6.18
CA LEU A 2 -14.49 12.25 -6.41
C LEU A 2 -14.00 13.27 -5.36
N GLU A 3 -14.90 13.99 -4.68
CA GLU A 3 -14.51 14.98 -3.66
C GLU A 3 -14.02 14.33 -2.35
N ARG A 4 -14.57 13.17 -1.96
CA ARG A 4 -14.10 12.39 -0.80
C ARG A 4 -12.68 11.82 -0.99
N LEU A 5 -12.17 11.81 -2.22
CA LEU A 5 -10.81 11.37 -2.55
C LEU A 5 -9.76 12.47 -2.37
N ARG A 6 -10.14 13.74 -2.24
CA ARG A 6 -9.19 14.85 -2.06
C ARG A 6 -8.55 14.84 -0.68
N ASP A 7 -9.35 14.56 0.35
CA ASP A 7 -8.95 14.71 1.74
C ASP A 7 -8.46 13.39 2.37
N LEU A 8 -8.61 12.28 1.62
CA LEU A 8 -8.18 10.93 2.00
C LEU A 8 -6.71 10.87 2.44
N ARG A 9 -5.84 11.70 1.85
CA ARG A 9 -4.42 11.79 2.19
C ARG A 9 -4.18 12.35 3.60
N GLN A 10 -4.96 13.34 4.03
CA GLN A 10 -4.88 13.90 5.39
C GLN A 10 -5.47 12.93 6.40
N ASP A 11 -6.62 12.33 6.08
CA ASP A 11 -7.28 11.33 6.92
C ASP A 11 -6.39 10.09 7.18
N ILE A 12 -5.65 9.64 6.17
CA ILE A 12 -4.68 8.53 6.30
C ILE A 12 -3.50 8.92 7.21
N GLN A 13 -3.00 10.16 7.13
CA GLN A 13 -1.89 10.60 7.97
C GLN A 13 -2.26 10.70 9.45
N GLU A 14 -3.48 11.10 9.77
CA GLU A 14 -3.95 11.22 11.15
C GLU A 14 -4.38 9.87 11.77
N LYS A 15 -5.07 9.01 11.00
CA LYS A 15 -5.66 7.75 11.54
C LYS A 15 -4.71 6.55 11.54
N VAL A 16 -3.81 6.43 10.57
CA VAL A 16 -2.94 5.24 10.40
C VAL A 16 -1.64 5.36 11.22
N LEU A 17 -1.12 6.58 11.40
CA LEU A 17 0.24 6.79 11.91
C LEU A 17 0.32 7.20 13.38
N GLY A 18 -0.78 7.47 14.08
CA GLY A 18 -0.73 7.93 15.48
C GLY A 18 -0.25 6.86 16.48
N SER A 19 -0.90 5.70 16.49
CA SER A 19 -0.58 4.60 17.40
C SER A 19 0.57 3.73 16.88
N VAL A 20 0.66 3.55 15.56
CA VAL A 20 1.70 2.72 14.92
C VAL A 20 3.05 3.45 14.89
N ARG A 21 3.11 4.79 14.77
CA ARG A 21 4.39 5.53 14.94
C ARG A 21 4.94 5.40 16.34
N ALA A 22 4.11 5.33 17.38
CA ALA A 22 4.60 5.22 18.75
C ALA A 22 5.35 3.89 18.95
N ALA A 23 4.81 2.79 18.45
CA ALA A 23 5.43 1.47 18.49
C ALA A 23 6.67 1.36 17.57
N VAL A 24 6.58 1.87 16.34
CA VAL A 24 7.70 1.85 15.38
C VAL A 24 8.85 2.78 15.81
N LYS A 25 8.56 3.91 16.48
CA LYS A 25 9.59 4.82 17.01
C LYS A 25 10.31 4.24 18.23
N ALA A 26 9.68 3.32 18.96
CA ALA A 26 10.32 2.59 20.06
C ALA A 26 11.25 1.46 19.57
N ALA A 27 11.01 0.91 18.37
CA ALA A 27 11.80 -0.18 17.78
C ALA A 27 12.77 0.25 16.67
N ALA A 28 12.69 1.49 16.19
CA ALA A 28 13.61 2.04 15.19
C ALA A 28 14.89 2.60 15.86
N PRO A 29 16.09 2.35 15.29
CA PRO A 29 17.32 2.97 15.78
C PRO A 29 17.20 4.49 15.76
N SER A 30 17.81 5.14 16.75
CA SER A 30 17.65 6.56 17.03
C SER A 30 18.13 7.41 15.84
N ALA A 31 17.65 8.66 15.76
CA ALA A 31 18.09 9.59 14.72
C ALA A 31 19.62 9.83 14.75
N GLU A 32 20.25 9.64 15.91
CA GLU A 32 21.69 9.75 16.11
C GLU A 32 22.44 8.55 15.49
N GLU A 33 21.88 7.33 15.55
CA GLU A 33 22.45 6.16 14.88
C GLU A 33 22.33 6.21 13.35
N ARG A 34 21.28 6.87 12.82
CA ARG A 34 21.14 7.13 11.36
C ARG A 34 22.11 8.18 10.85
N ALA A 35 22.58 9.08 11.71
CA ALA A 35 23.55 10.12 11.38
C ALA A 35 24.99 9.59 11.26
N ALA A 36 25.24 8.32 11.63
CA ALA A 36 26.55 7.70 11.56
C ALA A 36 26.94 7.18 10.16
N VAL A 37 26.07 7.31 9.15
CA VAL A 37 26.47 7.05 7.75
C VAL A 37 27.39 8.19 7.30
N PRO A 38 28.67 7.92 6.95
CA PRO A 38 29.60 8.97 6.59
C PRO A 38 29.08 9.71 5.35
N GLN A 39 28.78 11.00 5.51
CA GLN A 39 28.37 11.86 4.40
C GLN A 39 29.57 12.05 3.47
N ALA A 40 29.57 11.30 2.35
CA ALA A 40 30.55 11.47 1.29
C ALA A 40 30.34 12.85 0.62
N GLY A 41 31.24 13.80 0.92
CA GLY A 41 31.18 15.20 0.52
C GLY A 41 30.81 15.44 -0.96
N GLY A 42 29.90 16.40 -1.17
CA GLY A 42 29.44 16.92 -2.45
C GLY A 42 27.91 16.94 -2.52
N ARG A 43 27.30 18.12 -2.73
CA ARG A 43 25.84 18.28 -2.85
C ARG A 43 25.32 17.45 -4.04
N PRO A 44 24.20 16.69 -3.90
CA PRO A 44 23.61 15.99 -5.04
C PRO A 44 23.17 17.01 -6.11
N PHE A 45 23.30 16.65 -7.39
CA PHE A 45 22.87 17.48 -8.53
C PHE A 45 21.44 17.99 -8.36
N CYS A 46 20.60 17.15 -7.78
CA CYS A 46 19.24 17.47 -7.48
C CYS A 46 18.89 17.18 -6.03
N ASP A 47 18.29 18.18 -5.39
CA ASP A 47 17.72 18.06 -4.06
C ASP A 47 16.29 17.50 -4.15
N PRO A 48 16.03 16.30 -3.60
CA PRO A 48 14.69 15.68 -3.59
C PRO A 48 13.63 16.53 -2.86
N GLU A 49 14.03 17.40 -1.93
CA GLU A 49 13.11 18.26 -1.16
C GLU A 49 12.85 19.62 -1.83
N SER A 50 13.55 19.91 -2.93
CA SER A 50 13.40 21.17 -3.66
C SER A 50 12.13 21.21 -4.50
N LYS A 51 11.52 22.40 -4.60
CA LYS A 51 10.38 22.67 -5.49
C LYS A 51 10.78 22.73 -6.97
N LYS A 52 12.07 22.84 -7.28
CA LYS A 52 12.56 22.89 -8.67
C LYS A 52 12.67 21.46 -9.19
N ALA A 53 11.94 21.14 -10.24
CA ALA A 53 12.01 19.84 -10.91
C ALA A 53 13.39 19.61 -11.53
N CYS A 54 13.85 18.37 -11.52
CA CYS A 54 15.09 17.93 -12.13
C CYS A 54 14.90 16.49 -12.61
N LEU A 55 15.79 16.04 -13.50
CA LEU A 55 15.93 14.64 -13.86
C LEU A 55 17.34 14.18 -13.56
N THR A 56 17.48 12.95 -13.09
CA THR A 56 18.78 12.34 -12.86
C THR A 56 18.98 11.13 -13.76
N VAL A 57 20.15 10.99 -14.36
CA VAL A 57 20.54 9.83 -15.18
C VAL A 57 21.81 9.19 -14.63
N CYS A 58 22.13 7.97 -15.08
CA CYS A 58 23.37 7.29 -14.70
C CYS A 58 24.60 8.17 -14.97
N ALA A 59 25.57 8.12 -14.05
CA ALA A 59 26.90 8.68 -14.23
C ALA A 59 27.94 7.59 -13.95
N PRO A 60 28.33 6.79 -14.96
CA PRO A 60 29.34 5.76 -14.77
C PRO A 60 30.72 6.42 -14.57
N LEU A 61 31.53 5.89 -13.66
CA LEU A 61 32.91 6.35 -13.43
C LEU A 61 33.91 5.81 -14.47
N GLY A 62 33.48 4.91 -15.37
CA GLY A 62 34.29 4.28 -16.41
C GLY A 62 33.43 3.73 -17.55
N ASP A 63 33.95 2.79 -18.35
CA ASP A 63 33.24 2.19 -19.48
C ASP A 63 31.97 1.44 -19.02
N CYS A 64 30.79 2.04 -19.23
CA CYS A 64 29.52 1.37 -18.98
C CYS A 64 29.15 0.49 -20.17
N ALA A 65 28.65 -0.71 -19.90
CA ALA A 65 27.95 -1.51 -20.90
C ALA A 65 26.57 -0.95 -21.28
N CYS A 66 26.16 0.15 -20.66
CA CYS A 66 24.86 0.79 -20.80
C CYS A 66 24.94 2.10 -21.58
N ASP A 67 23.99 2.36 -22.48
CA ASP A 67 23.92 3.57 -23.31
C ASP A 67 23.44 4.83 -22.55
N ALA A 68 23.91 5.01 -21.32
CA ALA A 68 23.54 6.15 -20.47
C ALA A 68 23.87 7.53 -21.08
N PRO A 69 25.02 7.74 -21.74
CA PRO A 69 25.30 9.02 -22.41
C PRO A 69 24.31 9.31 -23.54
N ALA A 70 23.97 8.30 -24.34
CA ALA A 70 23.01 8.45 -25.44
C ALA A 70 21.60 8.74 -24.92
N LEU A 71 21.18 8.09 -23.82
CA LEU A 71 19.90 8.39 -23.17
C LEU A 71 19.85 9.82 -22.64
N LYS A 72 20.93 10.33 -22.04
CA LYS A 72 21.00 11.72 -21.55
C LYS A 72 20.79 12.71 -22.70
N GLU A 73 21.53 12.54 -23.80
CA GLU A 73 21.42 13.39 -24.97
C GLU A 73 20.01 13.33 -25.59
N ALA A 74 19.42 12.13 -25.65
CA ALA A 74 18.07 11.94 -26.15
C ALA A 74 17.01 12.63 -25.26
N LEU A 75 17.18 12.59 -23.93
CA LEU A 75 16.30 13.29 -22.98
C LEU A 75 16.43 14.81 -23.09
N GLU A 76 17.64 15.34 -23.21
CA GLU A 76 17.88 16.78 -23.39
C GLU A 76 17.24 17.28 -24.70
N LYS A 77 17.42 16.54 -25.81
CA LYS A 77 16.77 16.83 -27.09
C LYS A 77 15.24 16.77 -26.99
N ALA A 78 14.70 15.74 -26.34
CA ALA A 78 13.26 15.57 -26.18
C ALA A 78 12.63 16.67 -25.30
N LEU A 79 13.33 17.12 -24.25
CA LEU A 79 12.91 18.22 -23.39
C LEU A 79 12.95 19.56 -24.13
N ALA A 80 13.97 19.80 -24.94
CA ALA A 80 14.07 21.01 -25.76
C ALA A 80 12.94 21.10 -26.80
N GLN A 81 12.44 19.96 -27.29
CA GLN A 81 11.44 19.90 -28.36
C GLN A 81 9.98 19.83 -27.85
N TYR A 82 9.72 19.12 -26.75
CA TYR A 82 8.36 18.76 -26.33
C TYR A 82 8.06 18.99 -24.85
N GLY A 83 9.07 19.34 -24.03
CA GLY A 83 8.97 19.31 -22.58
C GLY A 83 9.11 20.68 -21.90
N PRO A 84 8.75 20.77 -20.61
CA PRO A 84 9.16 21.90 -19.77
C PRO A 84 10.69 21.94 -19.64
N ALA A 85 11.25 23.15 -19.46
CA ALA A 85 12.69 23.36 -19.25
C ALA A 85 13.15 22.81 -17.89
N ILE A 86 13.28 21.48 -17.81
CA ILE A 86 13.74 20.75 -16.63
C ILE A 86 15.22 20.38 -16.83
N PRO A 87 16.10 20.73 -15.89
CA PRO A 87 17.50 20.35 -15.97
C PRO A 87 17.67 18.83 -15.81
N VAL A 88 18.37 18.21 -16.74
CA VAL A 88 18.86 16.83 -16.65
C VAL A 88 20.27 16.86 -16.11
N GLY A 89 20.58 15.99 -15.16
CA GLY A 89 21.95 15.84 -14.69
C GLY A 89 22.25 14.45 -14.20
N GLU A 90 23.47 14.32 -13.73
CA GLU A 90 24.07 13.03 -13.42
C GLU A 90 23.86 12.71 -11.95
N ALA A 91 23.31 11.53 -11.70
CA ALA A 91 23.26 10.99 -10.35
C ALA A 91 24.68 10.62 -9.92
N LYS A 92 25.07 10.99 -8.70
CA LYS A 92 26.35 10.58 -8.11
C LYS A 92 26.29 9.09 -7.75
N THR A 93 26.41 8.24 -8.76
CA THR A 93 26.50 6.79 -8.61
C THR A 93 27.97 6.40 -8.60
N GLY A 94 28.48 5.88 -7.47
CA GLY A 94 29.83 5.31 -7.38
C GLY A 94 29.97 3.98 -8.11
N CYS A 95 29.38 3.84 -9.30
CA CYS A 95 29.21 2.58 -10.01
C CYS A 95 30.34 2.33 -11.01
N SER A 96 30.79 1.07 -11.08
CA SER A 96 31.83 0.58 -12.00
C SER A 96 31.32 0.22 -13.41
N GLY A 97 30.05 0.52 -13.75
CA GLY A 97 29.54 0.39 -15.12
C GLY A 97 29.06 -1.00 -15.56
N GLN A 98 29.03 -2.00 -14.67
CA GLN A 98 28.62 -3.38 -14.97
C GLN A 98 27.16 -3.72 -14.59
N CYS A 99 26.30 -2.70 -14.43
CA CYS A 99 24.94 -2.90 -13.96
C CYS A 99 23.99 -3.39 -15.08
N THR A 100 23.26 -4.47 -14.85
CA THR A 100 22.24 -5.01 -15.78
C THR A 100 20.91 -4.24 -15.77
N LEU A 101 20.78 -3.25 -14.89
CA LEU A 101 19.55 -2.47 -14.70
C LEU A 101 19.63 -1.06 -15.32
N GLY A 102 20.80 -0.65 -15.83
CA GLY A 102 20.97 0.61 -16.54
C GLY A 102 20.47 0.55 -17.99
N PRO A 103 20.29 1.70 -18.65
CA PRO A 103 20.31 3.05 -18.10
C PRO A 103 19.05 3.37 -17.24
N PHE A 104 19.19 4.23 -16.23
CA PHE A 104 18.07 4.64 -15.39
C PHE A 104 17.74 6.13 -15.55
N VAL A 105 16.48 6.49 -15.28
CA VAL A 105 16.00 7.88 -15.21
C VAL A 105 15.32 8.10 -13.87
N GLY A 106 15.90 8.93 -13.02
CA GLY A 106 15.37 9.29 -11.72
C GLY A 106 14.49 10.54 -11.76
N PHE A 107 13.44 10.52 -10.95
CA PHE A 107 12.54 11.65 -10.69
C PHE A 107 12.58 11.97 -9.19
N PRO A 108 13.65 12.63 -8.69
CA PRO A 108 13.90 12.77 -7.25
C PRO A 108 12.74 13.37 -6.47
N GLN A 109 12.10 14.42 -6.99
CA GLN A 109 10.97 15.11 -6.35
C GLN A 109 9.67 14.29 -6.34
N LYS A 110 9.58 13.25 -7.18
CA LYS A 110 8.44 12.33 -7.23
C LYS A 110 8.73 11.01 -6.54
N GLY A 111 9.99 10.76 -6.18
CA GLY A 111 10.40 9.59 -5.40
C GLY A 111 10.42 8.27 -6.17
N PHE A 112 10.44 8.27 -7.52
CA PHE A 112 10.55 7.06 -8.33
C PHE A 112 11.63 7.18 -9.41
N PHE A 113 12.00 6.06 -10.00
CA PHE A 113 12.95 6.00 -11.11
C PHE A 113 12.55 4.91 -12.12
N TYR A 114 13.02 5.07 -13.34
CA TYR A 114 12.90 4.11 -14.42
C TYR A 114 14.21 3.35 -14.61
N LEU A 115 14.14 2.07 -14.93
CA LEU A 115 15.28 1.18 -15.19
C LEU A 115 15.22 0.65 -16.62
N ARG A 116 16.39 0.31 -17.17
CA ARG A 116 16.55 -0.22 -18.53
C ARG A 116 15.82 0.63 -19.58
N VAL A 117 15.93 1.95 -19.47
CA VAL A 117 15.31 2.87 -20.43
C VAL A 117 16.20 2.93 -21.67
N PRO A 118 15.72 2.50 -22.84
CA PRO A 118 16.49 2.61 -24.07
C PRO A 118 16.45 4.06 -24.58
N PRO A 119 17.49 4.56 -25.28
CA PRO A 119 17.57 5.96 -25.73
C PRO A 119 16.36 6.42 -26.56
N GLU A 120 15.73 5.52 -27.32
CA GLU A 120 14.56 5.80 -28.15
C GLU A 120 13.31 6.12 -27.32
N ALA A 121 13.22 5.57 -26.10
CA ALA A 121 12.10 5.80 -25.20
C ALA A 121 12.15 7.19 -24.51
N ALA A 122 13.23 7.95 -24.67
CA ALA A 122 13.38 9.27 -24.06
C ALA A 122 12.22 10.22 -24.43
N GLN A 123 11.79 10.20 -25.69
CA GLN A 123 10.68 11.04 -26.15
C GLN A 123 9.35 10.65 -25.48
N GLU A 124 9.11 9.36 -25.30
CA GLU A 124 7.91 8.84 -24.63
C GLU A 124 7.89 9.23 -23.15
N VAL A 125 9.03 9.08 -22.46
CA VAL A 125 9.21 9.49 -21.06
C VAL A 125 8.88 10.98 -20.89
N VAL A 126 9.35 11.84 -21.79
CA VAL A 126 9.04 13.28 -21.72
C VAL A 126 7.55 13.54 -21.97
N ARG A 127 6.96 12.95 -23.01
CA ARG A 127 5.57 13.25 -23.39
C ARG A 127 4.55 12.69 -22.40
N GLU A 128 4.69 11.43 -22.03
CA GLU A 128 3.73 10.75 -21.16
C GLU A 128 4.00 11.09 -19.68
N THR A 129 5.24 10.97 -19.21
CA THR A 129 5.55 11.15 -17.78
C THR A 129 5.65 12.61 -17.37
N LEU A 130 6.39 13.43 -18.11
CA LEU A 130 6.55 14.86 -17.76
C LEU A 130 5.40 15.72 -18.29
N GLY A 131 4.89 15.43 -19.49
CA GLY A 131 3.80 16.19 -20.10
C GLY A 131 2.42 15.84 -19.55
N ARG A 132 2.09 14.54 -19.43
CA ARG A 132 0.76 14.05 -19.03
C ARG A 132 0.68 13.49 -17.62
N GLY A 133 1.81 13.34 -16.92
CA GLY A 133 1.87 12.76 -15.57
C GLY A 133 1.62 11.24 -15.52
N ARG A 134 1.73 10.54 -16.65
CA ARG A 134 1.50 9.09 -16.76
C ARG A 134 2.78 8.30 -16.46
N ILE A 135 2.62 7.17 -15.78
CA ILE A 135 3.74 6.29 -15.46
C ILE A 135 3.88 5.22 -16.53
N LEU A 136 5.08 5.10 -17.10
CA LEU A 136 5.43 4.03 -18.03
C LEU A 136 5.83 2.78 -17.22
N PHE A 137 4.86 1.89 -17.02
CA PHE A 137 5.05 0.64 -16.29
C PHE A 137 6.20 -0.25 -16.78
N PRO A 138 6.49 -0.38 -18.09
CA PRO A 138 7.58 -1.22 -18.57
C PRO A 138 8.95 -0.82 -18.01
N TYR A 139 9.13 0.47 -17.72
CA TYR A 139 10.39 1.03 -17.22
C TYR A 139 10.36 1.28 -15.71
N LEU A 140 9.19 1.28 -15.07
CA LEU A 140 9.06 1.61 -13.66
C LEU A 140 9.89 0.67 -12.77
N SER A 141 10.80 1.26 -11.99
CA SER A 141 11.44 0.53 -10.91
C SER A 141 10.44 0.24 -9.81
N VAL A 142 10.08 -1.03 -9.67
CA VAL A 142 9.24 -1.51 -8.57
C VAL A 142 10.16 -2.17 -7.56
N ASN A 143 10.37 -1.52 -6.42
CA ASN A 143 11.04 -2.16 -5.30
C ASN A 143 10.08 -3.21 -4.70
N PRO A 144 10.45 -4.50 -4.60
CA PRO A 144 9.59 -5.54 -4.03
C PRO A 144 9.23 -5.25 -2.56
N ASP A 145 10.11 -4.59 -1.81
CA ASP A 145 10.02 -4.32 -0.37
C ASP A 145 9.47 -2.93 -0.03
N ARG A 146 9.31 -2.05 -1.02
CA ARG A 146 8.71 -0.70 -0.88
C ARG A 146 7.67 -0.47 -1.98
N SER A 147 6.37 -0.58 -1.64
CA SER A 147 5.32 -0.07 -2.52
C SER A 147 5.19 1.46 -2.35
N TYR A 148 5.11 2.19 -3.46
CA TYR A 148 4.92 3.65 -3.46
C TYR A 148 3.46 4.09 -3.29
N ARG A 149 2.56 3.12 -3.11
CA ARG A 149 1.17 3.32 -2.71
C ARG A 149 0.66 2.09 -1.97
N THR A 150 -0.14 2.36 -0.95
CA THR A 150 -0.61 1.43 0.06
C THR A 150 -2.10 1.11 -0.11
N ASP A 151 -2.77 1.82 -1.02
CA ASP A 151 -4.22 1.97 -1.19
C ASP A 151 -4.83 1.11 -2.33
N ILE A 152 -4.06 0.21 -2.94
CA ILE A 152 -4.55 -0.70 -4.01
C ILE A 152 -4.26 -2.15 -3.58
N LEU A 153 -5.30 -2.97 -3.44
CA LEU A 153 -5.18 -4.43 -3.38
C LEU A 153 -4.76 -4.93 -4.77
N TYR A 154 -3.45 -5.05 -4.97
CA TYR A 154 -2.82 -5.49 -6.21
C TYR A 154 -2.13 -6.83 -5.97
N ASP A 155 -2.65 -7.90 -6.58
CA ASP A 155 -1.87 -9.13 -6.69
C ASP A 155 -0.82 -8.95 -7.78
N ARG A 156 0.41 -8.68 -7.34
CA ARG A 156 1.56 -8.33 -8.19
C ARG A 156 1.93 -9.39 -9.22
N PHE A 157 1.52 -10.64 -9.02
CA PHE A 157 1.96 -11.79 -9.81
C PHE A 157 1.01 -12.14 -10.95
N SER A 158 -0.30 -11.94 -10.80
CA SER A 158 -1.30 -12.27 -11.82
C SER A 158 -1.79 -11.07 -12.65
N GLY A 159 -1.61 -9.84 -12.16
CA GLY A 159 -2.18 -8.63 -12.78
C GLY A 159 -3.68 -8.45 -12.53
N LEU A 160 -4.26 -9.21 -11.58
CA LEU A 160 -5.66 -9.08 -11.19
C LEU A 160 -5.93 -7.74 -10.50
N LEU A 161 -6.93 -7.02 -11.00
CA LEU A 161 -7.49 -5.81 -10.39
C LEU A 161 -8.95 -6.05 -10.05
N ALA A 162 -9.31 -5.96 -8.76
CA ALA A 162 -10.68 -6.05 -8.29
C ALA A 162 -11.15 -4.66 -7.81
N ALA A 163 -12.29 -4.19 -8.33
CA ALA A 163 -12.97 -3.00 -7.83
C ALA A 163 -14.16 -3.41 -6.98
N ILE A 164 -14.20 -2.93 -5.74
CA ILE A 164 -15.24 -3.23 -4.75
C ILE A 164 -15.85 -1.90 -4.32
N ASP A 165 -17.18 -1.79 -4.39
CA ASP A 165 -17.92 -0.60 -3.94
C ASP A 165 -18.38 -0.73 -2.48
N ASP A 166 -19.09 0.29 -1.99
CA ASP A 166 -19.54 0.40 -0.60
C ASP A 166 -20.75 -0.49 -0.24
N THR A 167 -21.27 -1.27 -1.19
CA THR A 167 -22.30 -2.28 -0.95
C THR A 167 -21.72 -3.60 -0.43
N VAL A 168 -20.40 -3.74 -0.38
CA VAL A 168 -19.70 -4.94 0.08
C VAL A 168 -19.08 -4.68 1.46
N CYS A 169 -19.16 -5.68 2.34
CA CYS A 169 -18.52 -5.62 3.65
C CYS A 169 -17.07 -6.10 3.59
N MET A 170 -16.11 -5.27 4.02
CA MET A 170 -14.69 -5.65 3.97
C MET A 170 -14.30 -6.70 5.02
N VAL A 171 -15.06 -6.83 6.11
CA VAL A 171 -14.90 -7.91 7.09
C VAL A 171 -15.25 -9.27 6.45
N GLU A 172 -16.35 -9.31 5.70
CA GLU A 172 -16.80 -10.50 4.99
C GLU A 172 -15.85 -10.86 3.84
N VAL A 173 -15.32 -9.86 3.13
CA VAL A 173 -14.29 -10.07 2.10
C VAL A 173 -13.05 -10.73 2.70
N ALA A 174 -12.54 -10.24 3.82
CA ALA A 174 -11.38 -10.83 4.49
C ALA A 174 -11.64 -12.29 4.90
N ARG A 175 -12.85 -12.58 5.42
CA ARG A 175 -13.28 -13.92 5.81
C ARG A 175 -13.37 -14.86 4.62
N TYR A 176 -13.97 -14.40 3.52
CA TYR A 176 -14.10 -15.15 2.27
C TYR A 176 -12.72 -15.52 1.68
N PHE A 177 -11.78 -14.57 1.64
CA PHE A 177 -10.42 -14.83 1.15
C PHE A 177 -9.71 -15.90 1.96
N LEU A 178 -9.77 -15.82 3.30
CA LEU A 178 -9.12 -16.82 4.15
C LEU A 178 -9.73 -18.21 4.03
N ALA A 179 -11.06 -18.31 3.95
CA ALA A 179 -11.75 -19.58 3.75
C ALA A 179 -11.35 -20.25 2.43
N PHE A 180 -11.15 -19.46 1.37
CA PHE A 180 -10.63 -19.97 0.09
C PHE A 180 -9.18 -20.47 0.21
N GLU A 181 -8.32 -19.71 0.87
CA GLU A 181 -6.89 -20.01 0.99
C GLU A 181 -6.58 -21.19 1.92
N GLU A 182 -7.43 -21.41 2.91
CA GLU A 182 -7.34 -22.57 3.79
C GLU A 182 -7.31 -23.88 2.99
N GLY A 183 -8.17 -24.00 1.97
CA GLY A 183 -8.24 -25.15 1.06
C GLY A 183 -7.00 -25.34 0.18
N LEU A 184 -6.16 -24.31 0.04
CA LEU A 184 -4.92 -24.36 -0.74
C LEU A 184 -3.67 -24.60 0.12
N SER A 185 -3.81 -24.51 1.44
CA SER A 185 -2.70 -24.72 2.37
C SER A 185 -2.22 -26.18 2.34
N CYS A 186 -0.92 -26.38 2.10
CA CYS A 186 -0.30 -27.71 2.20
C CYS A 186 -0.14 -28.21 3.65
N GLY A 187 -0.42 -27.35 4.65
CA GLY A 187 -0.39 -27.70 6.06
C GLY A 187 1.00 -27.92 6.68
N LYS A 188 2.11 -27.68 5.96
CA LYS A 188 3.46 -28.02 6.43
C LYS A 188 3.94 -27.18 7.62
N CYS A 189 3.80 -25.85 7.56
CA CYS A 189 4.26 -24.96 8.61
C CYS A 189 3.12 -24.54 9.55
N VAL A 190 3.43 -24.49 10.85
CA VAL A 190 2.49 -24.12 11.92
C VAL A 190 1.81 -22.77 11.69
N PRO A 191 2.52 -21.66 11.38
CA PRO A 191 1.86 -20.37 11.18
C PRO A 191 0.86 -20.41 10.02
N CYS A 192 1.12 -21.18 8.96
CA CYS A 192 0.18 -21.32 7.86
C CYS A 192 -1.03 -22.19 8.23
N ARG A 193 -0.80 -23.42 8.74
CA ARG A 193 -1.89 -24.37 8.96
C ARG A 193 -2.84 -23.94 10.08
N LEU A 194 -2.29 -23.34 11.14
CA LEU A 194 -3.08 -22.91 12.29
C LEU A 194 -3.45 -21.42 12.18
N GLY A 195 -2.57 -20.58 11.63
CA GLY A 195 -2.84 -19.14 11.56
C GLY A 195 -4.04 -18.81 10.70
N ILE A 196 -4.15 -19.40 9.49
CA ILE A 196 -5.33 -19.22 8.63
C ILE A 196 -6.61 -19.59 9.38
N LYS A 197 -6.59 -20.77 10.03
CA LYS A 197 -7.73 -21.26 10.81
C LYS A 197 -8.11 -20.34 11.97
N ARG A 198 -7.14 -19.89 12.76
CA ARG A 198 -7.41 -18.99 13.88
C ARG A 198 -7.94 -17.64 13.43
N MET A 199 -7.43 -17.10 12.32
CA MET A 199 -7.98 -15.86 11.74
C MET A 199 -9.40 -16.05 11.23
N GLU A 200 -9.69 -17.14 10.53
CA GLU A 200 -11.04 -17.50 10.07
C GLU A 200 -12.03 -17.57 11.24
N GLU A 201 -11.68 -18.30 12.32
CA GLU A 201 -12.50 -18.40 13.52
C GLU A 201 -12.78 -17.04 14.18
N CYS A 202 -11.79 -16.14 14.20
CA CYS A 202 -11.96 -14.78 14.72
C CYS A 202 -12.95 -13.98 13.85
N LEU A 203 -12.80 -14.05 12.53
CA LEU A 203 -13.67 -13.37 11.58
C LEU A 203 -15.10 -13.92 11.62
N ASP A 204 -15.26 -15.23 11.74
CA ASP A 204 -16.56 -15.89 11.92
C ASP A 204 -17.28 -15.37 13.17
N ARG A 205 -16.57 -15.22 14.31
CA ARG A 205 -17.15 -14.59 15.51
C ARG A 205 -17.59 -13.16 15.25
N ILE A 206 -16.76 -12.37 14.57
CA ILE A 206 -17.05 -10.96 14.25
C ILE A 206 -18.32 -10.86 13.38
N VAL A 207 -18.43 -11.62 12.29
CA VAL A 207 -19.61 -11.57 11.41
C VAL A 207 -20.87 -12.18 12.04
N ALA A 208 -20.70 -13.07 13.02
CA ALA A 208 -21.80 -13.62 13.82
C ALA A 208 -22.30 -12.66 14.93
N GLY A 209 -21.66 -11.51 15.13
CA GLY A 209 -21.98 -10.56 16.19
C GLY A 209 -21.54 -11.00 17.59
N GLN A 210 -20.57 -11.92 17.64
CA GLN A 210 -19.95 -12.48 18.85
C GLN A 210 -18.48 -12.04 19.00
N GLY A 211 -17.95 -11.28 18.03
CA GLY A 211 -16.56 -10.85 18.04
C GLY A 211 -16.24 -9.84 19.12
N THR A 212 -14.99 -9.84 19.56
CA THR A 212 -14.44 -8.92 20.56
C THR A 212 -13.26 -8.13 20.00
N MET A 213 -12.82 -7.09 20.73
CA MET A 213 -11.60 -6.36 20.37
C MET A 213 -10.35 -7.25 20.44
N ASP A 214 -10.36 -8.26 21.32
CA ASP A 214 -9.29 -9.25 21.41
C ASP A 214 -9.21 -10.11 20.13
N ASP A 215 -10.35 -10.40 19.49
CA ASP A 215 -10.34 -11.10 18.19
C ASP A 215 -9.62 -10.25 17.12
N LEU A 216 -9.85 -8.94 17.10
CA LEU A 216 -9.18 -8.03 16.17
C LEU A 216 -7.67 -7.94 16.44
N GLU A 217 -7.27 -7.90 17.71
CA GLU A 217 -5.86 -7.93 18.11
C GLU A 217 -5.19 -9.26 17.74
N GLN A 218 -5.86 -10.39 18.01
CA GLN A 218 -5.39 -11.72 17.64
C GLN A 218 -5.18 -11.85 16.14
N ILE A 219 -6.10 -11.36 15.31
CA ILE A 219 -5.91 -11.38 13.85
C ILE A 219 -4.65 -10.59 13.47
N GLY A 220 -4.40 -9.43 14.10
CA GLY A 220 -3.18 -8.64 13.87
C GLY A 220 -1.89 -9.42 14.18
N ILE A 221 -1.83 -10.09 15.34
CA ILE A 221 -0.67 -10.89 15.76
C ILE A 221 -0.46 -12.08 14.82
N LEU A 222 -1.54 -12.75 14.42
CA LEU A 222 -1.49 -13.86 13.47
C LEU A 222 -0.99 -13.38 12.11
N CYS A 223 -1.40 -12.18 11.67
CA CYS A 223 -0.93 -11.58 10.44
C CYS A 223 0.58 -11.37 10.44
N GLU A 224 1.13 -10.76 11.49
CA GLU A 224 2.58 -10.59 11.60
C GLU A 224 3.32 -11.92 11.63
N THR A 225 2.82 -12.89 12.39
CA THR A 225 3.44 -14.21 12.49
C THR A 225 3.48 -14.93 11.14
N MET A 226 2.40 -14.85 10.37
CA MET A 226 2.30 -15.44 9.03
C MET A 226 3.15 -14.72 7.98
N ILE A 227 3.51 -13.46 8.21
CA ILE A 227 4.40 -12.70 7.34
C ILE A 227 5.86 -13.04 7.62
N TYR A 228 6.27 -13.10 8.89
CA TYR A 228 7.70 -13.17 9.23
C TYR A 228 8.24 -14.58 9.55
N ALA A 229 7.37 -15.52 9.97
CA ALA A 229 7.79 -16.87 10.34
C ALA A 229 7.34 -18.03 9.42
N PRO A 230 6.87 -17.84 8.15
CA PRO A 230 6.42 -18.97 7.35
C PRO A 230 7.56 -19.73 6.68
N HIS A 231 7.30 -20.98 6.32
CA HIS A 231 8.25 -21.81 5.58
C HIS A 231 8.27 -21.49 4.07
N CYS A 232 7.18 -20.95 3.52
CA CYS A 232 7.06 -20.61 2.11
C CYS A 232 6.25 -19.31 1.92
N HIS A 233 6.23 -18.80 0.68
CA HIS A 233 5.56 -17.53 0.36
C HIS A 233 4.03 -17.58 0.45
N PHE A 234 3.43 -18.77 0.43
CA PHE A 234 1.97 -18.92 0.44
C PHE A 234 1.34 -18.23 1.64
N ALA A 235 1.82 -18.50 2.86
CA ALA A 235 1.30 -17.86 4.07
C ALA A 235 1.43 -16.32 4.03
N MET A 236 2.53 -15.79 3.50
CA MET A 236 2.68 -14.34 3.35
C MET A 236 1.69 -13.75 2.36
N ALA A 237 1.45 -14.43 1.24
CA ALA A 237 0.52 -13.98 0.21
C ALA A 237 -0.91 -14.01 0.74
N SER A 238 -1.28 -15.10 1.41
CA SER A 238 -2.60 -15.32 1.99
C SER A 238 -3.02 -14.28 3.02
N THR A 239 -2.07 -13.80 3.83
CA THR A 239 -2.43 -12.89 4.92
C THR A 239 -2.47 -11.41 4.53
N LYS A 240 -1.83 -11.02 3.42
CA LYS A 240 -1.75 -9.60 3.01
C LYS A 240 -3.12 -8.96 2.73
N PRO A 241 -4.09 -9.63 2.08
CA PRO A 241 -5.43 -9.08 1.91
C PRO A 241 -6.13 -8.79 3.24
N VAL A 242 -5.99 -9.67 4.23
CA VAL A 242 -6.59 -9.53 5.56
C VAL A 242 -5.97 -8.37 6.33
N LEU A 243 -4.63 -8.29 6.34
CA LEU A 243 -3.92 -7.19 6.97
C LEU A 243 -4.31 -5.84 6.34
N SER A 244 -4.46 -5.81 5.02
CA SER A 244 -4.91 -4.62 4.29
C SER A 244 -6.35 -4.24 4.66
N ALA A 245 -7.26 -5.21 4.74
CA ALA A 245 -8.63 -4.99 5.16
C ALA A 245 -8.70 -4.37 6.57
N ILE A 246 -7.94 -4.92 7.53
CA ILE A 246 -7.85 -4.37 8.89
C ILE A 246 -7.23 -2.99 8.91
N THR A 247 -6.22 -2.74 8.07
CA THR A 247 -5.50 -1.46 8.05
C THR A 247 -6.36 -0.32 7.49
N TYR A 248 -7.05 -0.55 6.37
CA TYR A 248 -7.80 0.52 5.67
C TYR A 248 -9.27 0.60 6.04
N PHE A 249 -9.87 -0.50 6.50
CA PHE A 249 -11.29 -0.59 6.82
C PHE A 249 -11.52 -0.96 8.28
N LYS A 250 -10.57 -0.60 9.16
CA LYS A 250 -10.64 -0.89 10.61
C LYS A 250 -11.97 -0.47 11.24
N ASP A 251 -12.53 0.65 10.77
CA ASP A 251 -13.81 1.16 11.22
C ASP A 251 -14.95 0.16 11.00
N GLU A 252 -14.95 -0.58 9.87
CA GLU A 252 -15.95 -1.64 9.65
C GLU A 252 -15.81 -2.77 10.68
N PHE A 253 -14.58 -3.21 10.97
CA PHE A 253 -14.35 -4.24 12.00
C PHE A 253 -14.84 -3.79 13.38
N VAL A 254 -14.50 -2.56 13.77
CA VAL A 254 -14.94 -1.98 15.05
C VAL A 254 -16.46 -1.83 15.11
N GLU A 255 -17.12 -1.45 14.01
CA GLU A 255 -18.59 -1.40 13.96
C GLU A 255 -19.25 -2.77 14.10
N HIS A 256 -18.66 -3.82 13.51
CA HIS A 256 -19.16 -5.19 13.68
C HIS A 256 -19.04 -5.65 15.14
N ILE A 257 -17.95 -5.28 15.82
CA ILE A 257 -17.66 -5.66 17.21
C ILE A 257 -18.50 -4.85 18.21
N GLU A 258 -18.39 -3.52 18.18
CA GLU A 258 -18.95 -2.64 19.21
C GLU A 258 -20.43 -2.35 18.97
N LYS A 259 -20.81 -2.00 17.74
CA LYS A 259 -22.20 -1.62 17.41
C LYS A 259 -23.05 -2.83 17.06
N LYS A 260 -22.42 -3.94 16.68
CA LYS A 260 -23.08 -5.13 16.08
C LYS A 260 -23.86 -4.76 14.83
N GLU A 261 -23.23 -3.92 14.00
CA GLU A 261 -23.83 -3.37 12.80
C GLU A 261 -22.95 -3.63 11.58
N CYS A 262 -23.55 -4.21 10.53
CA CYS A 262 -22.94 -4.30 9.21
C CYS A 262 -23.53 -3.19 8.33
N ARG A 263 -22.72 -2.20 7.96
CA ARG A 263 -23.17 -1.07 7.11
C ARG A 263 -23.64 -1.51 5.72
N ALA A 264 -22.98 -2.52 5.16
CA ALA A 264 -23.30 -3.10 3.85
C ALA A 264 -24.50 -4.07 3.90
N GLY A 265 -24.92 -4.51 5.09
CA GLY A 265 -26.06 -5.43 5.25
C GLY A 265 -25.81 -6.84 4.71
N VAL A 266 -24.55 -7.25 4.54
CA VAL A 266 -24.19 -8.57 3.99
C VAL A 266 -24.17 -9.65 5.08
N CYS A 267 -23.74 -9.32 6.29
CA CYS A 267 -23.65 -10.28 7.40
C CYS A 267 -25.02 -10.57 8.02
N ALA A 268 -25.63 -11.71 7.66
CA ALA A 268 -27.00 -12.06 8.04
C ALA A 268 -27.29 -12.00 9.55
N ALA A 269 -26.36 -12.47 10.40
CA ALA A 269 -26.53 -12.44 11.85
C ALA A 269 -26.62 -11.00 12.39
N LEU A 270 -25.77 -10.10 11.91
CA LEU A 270 -25.79 -8.68 12.29
C LEU A 270 -27.03 -7.96 11.78
N VAL A 271 -27.48 -8.29 10.56
CA VAL A 271 -28.73 -7.74 10.00
C VAL A 271 -29.94 -8.10 10.88
N GLU A 272 -30.01 -9.32 11.39
CA GLU A 272 -31.08 -9.72 12.32
C GLU A 272 -30.98 -9.00 13.67
N ILE A 273 -29.77 -8.76 14.19
CA ILE A 273 -29.55 -7.96 15.41
C ILE A 273 -30.02 -6.52 15.18
N GLN A 274 -29.65 -5.91 14.05
CA GLN A 274 -30.06 -4.57 13.63
C GLN A 274 -31.58 -4.44 13.55
N LYS A 275 -32.27 -5.36 12.87
CA LYS A 275 -33.73 -5.36 12.75
C LYS A 275 -34.41 -5.39 14.12
N LYS A 276 -33.95 -6.26 15.03
CA LYS A 276 -34.47 -6.35 16.40
C LYS A 276 -34.22 -5.08 17.20
N LYS A 277 -33.05 -4.45 17.04
CA LYS A 277 -32.71 -3.17 17.67
C LYS A 277 -33.64 -2.05 17.18
N ALA A 278 -33.77 -1.88 15.87
CA ALA A 278 -34.64 -0.87 15.26
C ALA A 278 -36.12 -1.06 15.64
N PHE A 279 -36.60 -2.30 15.71
CA PHE A 279 -37.96 -2.60 16.17
C PHE A 279 -38.21 -2.14 17.63
N ARG A 280 -37.28 -2.46 18.54
CA ARG A 280 -37.38 -2.06 19.96
C ARG A 280 -37.38 -0.53 20.12
N GLU A 281 -36.55 0.17 19.35
CA GLU A 281 -36.48 1.63 19.37
C GLU A 281 -37.79 2.27 18.90
N ARG A 282 -38.36 1.80 17.78
CA ARG A 282 -39.65 2.28 17.28
C ARG A 282 -40.79 2.07 18.29
N MET A 283 -40.80 0.91 18.96
CA MET A 283 -41.80 0.62 20.01
C MET A 283 -41.62 1.54 21.23
N ALA A 284 -40.38 1.79 21.66
CA ALA A 284 -40.08 2.72 22.76
C ALA A 284 -40.47 4.16 22.43
N GLU A 285 -40.24 4.62 21.20
CA GLU A 285 -40.68 5.94 20.73
C GLU A 285 -42.21 6.07 20.68
N ALA A 286 -42.90 5.04 20.19
CA ALA A 286 -44.36 5.00 20.18
C ALA A 286 -44.94 5.07 21.60
N ALA A 287 -44.31 4.37 22.56
CA ALA A 287 -44.70 4.43 23.97
C ALA A 287 -44.46 5.82 24.59
N LYS A 288 -43.33 6.48 24.28
CA LYS A 288 -43.05 7.87 24.72
C LYS A 288 -44.05 8.86 24.15
N LYS A 289 -44.46 8.72 22.88
CA LYS A 289 -45.50 9.55 22.26
C LYS A 289 -46.88 9.35 22.89
N LYS A 290 -47.23 8.12 23.28
CA LYS A 290 -48.48 7.83 24.01
C LYS A 290 -48.50 8.40 25.43
N LYS A 291 -47.36 8.52 26.12
CA LYS A 291 -47.27 9.15 27.46
C LYS A 291 -47.27 10.68 27.44
N LYS A 292 -47.03 11.31 26.28
CA LYS A 292 -47.05 12.78 26.09
C LYS A 292 -48.40 13.32 25.60
N LYS A 293 -49.34 12.43 25.26
CA LYS A 293 -50.73 12.74 24.90
C LYS A 293 -51.63 12.41 26.07
#